data_AF-A0A940P890-F1
#
_entry.id   AF-A0A940P890-F1
#
_cell.length_a   1.000
_cell.length_b   1.000
_cell.length_c   1.000
_cell.angle_alpha   90.00
_cell.angle_beta   90.00
_cell.angle_gamma   90.00
#
_symmetry.space_group_name_H-M   'P 1'
#
loop_
_entity.id
_entity.type
_entity.pdbx_description
1 polymer ?
#
loop_
_entity_poly.entity_id
_entity_poly.type
_entity_poly.pdbx_seq_one_letter_code
_entity_poly.pdbx_strand_id
1 'polypeptide(L)'
;MKILLSLIRPLPLHDKAKKLLGMFFLLLFLASGTVYLKLSIMSSWLIAAVPFIAIGIGMLRYKIYLFPLRTPPVLHVFLLYVSMTFNWLEPAEFIAPELYSEHELFLGYLSTCLFIFFTLEYLFGIPERSTIKEFRPAQFWKGLVISSAFFFTLIVFLPSEMYFNLSDEFHYTFRDFAPYVFKWMLLCTLAAAVWFCNIRGRVLRVLTKLFTGLLLCIYCQYMFMNRSLPVLGVETVSWDAMTGQFLINGIIWLLLLAAPFLLEPLIRKLRKNPARRAVPGVCLLISCALGTIQLLILAVLMLTSKDTSVLESIHMPSCSNQFVVSRNQNIITFIFDMMDQKYYDEIYRTHPEQFDCMKDFTCYTNTAMEYDSTYLSIPAMLTGANTYPQTNVPDWYREICSAEPAQTFYQRLHDHNYTVNTFGQFCFFDYDYSVFSDLFDNLSDFSQDDLFIDSGLLDHGINTMIAYRALPLFFKQFVDIRNEFGNDAVILKNQCYYENTFFLEHAVLEPAQTDQNYFIVQHLNGTHQFTRGSFKENLQRSIEIANQYIVQMQEAGVYDDALIIITADHGEHAHPDNMPIFYIKRPHETHSELQFCS
;
A
#
# COMPACT_ATOMS: atom_id res chain seq x y z
N MET A 1 -20.87 14.37 -51.31
CA MET A 1 -21.17 12.92 -51.25
C MET A 1 -20.40 12.07 -52.29
N LYS A 2 -20.46 12.37 -53.60
CA LYS A 2 -19.71 11.60 -54.64
C LYS A 2 -18.18 11.67 -54.51
N ILE A 3 -17.62 12.80 -54.09
CA ILE A 3 -16.17 12.96 -53.80
C ILE A 3 -15.75 12.13 -52.58
N LEU A 4 -16.55 12.15 -51.50
CA LEU A 4 -16.35 11.30 -50.32
C LEU A 4 -16.38 9.80 -50.68
N LEU A 5 -17.32 9.38 -51.52
CA LEU A 5 -17.42 7.99 -52.00
C LEU A 5 -16.24 7.59 -52.91
N SER A 6 -15.69 8.52 -53.71
CA SER A 6 -14.46 8.26 -54.48
C SER A 6 -13.22 8.14 -53.61
N LEU A 7 -13.24 8.75 -52.41
CA LEU A 7 -12.18 8.63 -51.42
C LEU A 7 -12.21 7.29 -50.65
N ILE A 8 -13.28 6.49 -50.78
CA ILE A 8 -13.48 5.24 -50.03
C ILE A 8 -13.39 4.01 -50.97
N ARG A 9 -13.28 4.22 -52.30
CA ARG A 9 -13.13 3.12 -53.26
C ARG A 9 -11.70 2.53 -53.24
N PRO A 10 -11.57 1.19 -53.15
CA PRO A 10 -10.28 0.51 -53.06
C PRO A 10 -9.54 0.50 -54.41
N LEU A 11 -8.23 0.74 -54.38
CA LEU A 11 -7.34 0.64 -55.55
C LEU A 11 -6.90 -0.82 -55.80
N PRO A 12 -6.70 -1.23 -57.07
CA PRO A 12 -6.31 -2.59 -57.42
C PRO A 12 -4.79 -2.78 -57.23
N LEU A 13 -4.37 -3.02 -55.99
CA LEU A 13 -2.97 -3.35 -55.66
C LEU A 13 -2.78 -4.86 -55.39
N HIS A 14 -1.61 -5.37 -55.78
CA HIS A 14 -1.21 -6.77 -55.61
C HIS A 14 -1.02 -7.13 -54.12
N ASP A 15 -1.32 -8.37 -53.73
CA ASP A 15 -1.52 -8.80 -52.34
C ASP A 15 -0.28 -8.66 -51.42
N LYS A 16 0.95 -8.74 -51.97
CA LYS A 16 2.19 -8.51 -51.22
C LYS A 16 2.44 -7.02 -50.96
N ALA A 17 2.13 -6.15 -51.92
CA ALA A 17 2.25 -4.71 -51.78
C ALA A 17 1.24 -4.16 -50.76
N LYS A 18 0.01 -4.69 -50.73
CA LYS A 18 -0.99 -4.39 -49.69
C LYS A 18 -0.51 -4.73 -48.28
N LYS A 19 0.29 -5.81 -48.12
CA LYS A 19 0.85 -6.20 -46.82
C LYS A 19 1.96 -5.29 -46.32
N LEU A 20 2.91 -4.96 -47.18
CA LEU A 20 3.98 -4.03 -46.80
C LEU A 20 3.43 -2.63 -46.51
N LEU A 21 2.49 -2.16 -47.33
CA LEU A 21 1.86 -0.85 -47.17
C LEU A 21 0.98 -0.79 -45.91
N GLY A 22 0.24 -1.87 -45.60
CA GLY A 22 -0.55 -1.99 -44.38
C GLY A 22 0.29 -2.00 -43.09
N MET A 23 1.43 -2.70 -43.09
CA MET A 23 2.40 -2.63 -41.98
C MET A 23 2.98 -1.23 -41.81
N PHE A 24 3.35 -0.58 -42.91
CA PHE A 24 3.90 0.77 -42.90
C PHE A 24 2.90 1.78 -42.32
N PHE A 25 1.63 1.72 -42.72
CA PHE A 25 0.58 2.60 -42.20
C PHE A 25 0.16 2.31 -40.76
N LEU A 26 0.18 1.05 -40.30
CA LEU A 26 -0.11 0.70 -38.91
C LEU A 26 1.02 1.16 -37.97
N LEU A 27 2.28 1.01 -38.39
CA LEU A 27 3.44 1.54 -37.68
C LEU A 27 3.41 3.07 -37.64
N LEU A 28 3.05 3.72 -38.75
CA LEU A 28 2.83 5.17 -38.80
C LEU A 28 1.67 5.61 -37.91
N PHE A 29 0.59 4.85 -37.80
CA PHE A 29 -0.53 5.17 -36.92
C PHE A 29 -0.14 5.12 -35.44
N LEU A 30 0.53 4.04 -35.02
CA LEU A 30 1.03 3.87 -33.65
C LEU A 30 2.13 4.90 -33.30
N ALA A 31 3.04 5.20 -34.25
CA ALA A 31 4.05 6.25 -34.10
C ALA A 31 3.43 7.67 -34.12
N SER A 32 2.35 7.89 -34.88
CA SER A 32 1.65 9.17 -34.93
C SER A 32 0.79 9.42 -33.70
N GLY A 33 0.22 8.37 -33.09
CA GLY A 33 -0.51 8.47 -31.82
C GLY A 33 0.42 8.87 -30.67
N THR A 34 1.65 8.35 -30.66
CA THR A 34 2.68 8.71 -29.67
C THR A 34 3.26 10.11 -29.90
N VAL A 35 3.47 10.54 -31.16
CA VAL A 35 3.85 11.92 -31.49
C VAL A 35 2.70 12.91 -31.22
N TYR A 36 1.44 12.50 -31.40
CA TYR A 36 0.24 13.27 -31.03
C TYR A 36 0.15 13.45 -29.51
N LEU A 37 0.36 12.38 -28.73
CA LEU A 37 0.52 12.44 -27.27
C LEU A 37 1.60 13.47 -26.87
N LYS A 38 2.79 13.39 -27.47
CA LYS A 38 3.91 14.29 -27.15
C LYS A 38 3.70 15.76 -27.55
N LEU A 39 3.01 16.04 -28.65
CA LEU A 39 2.73 17.41 -29.13
C LEU A 39 1.46 18.02 -28.54
N SER A 40 0.54 17.20 -28.01
CA SER A 40 -0.65 17.66 -27.29
C SER A 40 -0.31 18.21 -25.89
N ILE A 41 0.78 17.73 -25.29
CA ILE A 41 1.41 18.28 -24.08
C ILE A 41 1.90 19.73 -24.30
N MET A 42 2.11 20.16 -25.56
CA MET A 42 2.61 21.50 -25.94
C MET A 42 1.56 22.36 -26.68
N SER A 43 0.27 22.16 -26.42
CA SER A 43 -0.86 23.01 -26.90
C SER A 43 -0.94 23.26 -28.43
N SER A 44 -0.57 22.27 -29.26
CA SER A 44 -0.57 22.37 -30.74
C SER A 44 -1.43 21.30 -31.46
N TRP A 45 -2.62 20.99 -30.92
CA TRP A 45 -3.44 19.82 -31.29
C TRP A 45 -4.00 19.83 -32.74
N LEU A 46 -4.30 20.99 -33.31
CA LEU A 46 -4.86 21.11 -34.67
C LEU A 46 -3.90 20.62 -35.77
N ILE A 47 -2.58 20.78 -35.55
CA ILE A 47 -1.54 20.39 -36.51
C ILE A 47 -1.40 18.85 -36.56
N ALA A 48 -1.68 18.18 -35.44
CA ALA A 48 -1.51 16.74 -35.29
C ALA A 48 -2.81 15.93 -35.59
N ALA A 49 -3.98 16.57 -35.52
CA ALA A 49 -5.27 15.95 -35.87
C ALA A 49 -5.42 15.63 -37.37
N VAL A 50 -4.86 16.47 -38.25
CA VAL A 50 -4.96 16.30 -39.71
C VAL A 50 -4.24 15.04 -40.21
N PRO A 51 -2.98 14.75 -39.80
CA PRO A 51 -2.33 13.48 -40.10
C PRO A 51 -3.08 12.26 -39.54
N PHE A 52 -3.56 12.32 -38.29
CA PHE A 52 -4.23 11.21 -37.63
C PHE A 52 -5.55 10.82 -38.33
N ILE A 53 -6.35 11.82 -38.70
CA ILE A 53 -7.59 11.62 -39.45
C ILE A 53 -7.29 11.15 -40.89
N ALA A 54 -6.25 11.67 -41.53
CA ALA A 54 -5.83 11.23 -42.86
C ALA A 54 -5.34 9.76 -42.85
N ILE A 55 -4.62 9.34 -41.80
CA ILE A 55 -4.17 7.96 -41.60
C ILE A 55 -5.37 7.05 -41.30
N GLY A 56 -6.32 7.47 -40.45
CA GLY A 56 -7.55 6.74 -40.18
C GLY A 56 -8.42 6.53 -41.43
N ILE A 57 -8.56 7.56 -42.27
CA ILE A 57 -9.23 7.46 -43.59
C ILE A 57 -8.46 6.53 -44.53
N GLY A 58 -7.12 6.55 -44.50
CA GLY A 58 -6.27 5.59 -45.21
C GLY A 58 -6.51 4.15 -44.76
N MET A 59 -6.60 3.91 -43.44
CA MET A 59 -6.85 2.58 -42.87
C MET A 59 -8.22 2.03 -43.28
N LEU A 60 -9.25 2.88 -43.32
CA LEU A 60 -10.58 2.55 -43.83
C LEU A 60 -10.57 2.27 -45.34
N ARG A 61 -9.92 3.14 -46.14
CA ARG A 61 -9.86 3.04 -47.61
C ARG A 61 -9.14 1.79 -48.10
N TYR A 62 -8.08 1.37 -47.40
CA TYR A 62 -7.28 0.19 -47.76
C TYR A 62 -7.65 -1.08 -46.99
N LYS A 63 -8.70 -1.04 -46.15
CA LYS A 63 -9.11 -2.13 -45.26
C LYS A 63 -7.97 -2.68 -44.37
N ILE A 64 -7.11 -1.79 -43.89
CA ILE A 64 -5.94 -2.15 -43.06
C ILE A 64 -6.37 -2.54 -41.64
N TYR A 65 -7.58 -2.21 -41.19
CA TYR A 65 -8.17 -2.77 -39.97
C TYR A 65 -8.40 -4.29 -40.04
N LEU A 66 -8.37 -4.90 -41.25
CA LEU A 66 -8.37 -6.36 -41.43
C LEU A 66 -6.96 -6.98 -41.35
N PHE A 67 -5.92 -6.18 -41.09
CA PHE A 67 -4.54 -6.63 -41.03
C PHE A 67 -4.17 -7.46 -39.79
N PRO A 68 -4.71 -7.17 -38.58
CA PRO A 68 -4.53 -8.03 -37.40
C PRO A 68 -5.01 -9.47 -37.65
N LEU A 69 -6.03 -9.64 -38.50
CA LEU A 69 -6.57 -10.95 -38.88
C LEU A 69 -5.54 -11.85 -39.59
N ARG A 70 -4.39 -11.35 -40.07
CA ARG A 70 -3.41 -12.11 -40.88
C ARG A 70 -1.96 -12.11 -40.37
N THR A 71 -1.63 -11.50 -39.24
CA THR A 71 -0.25 -11.43 -38.71
C THR A 71 0.11 -12.60 -37.77
N PRO A 72 1.41 -12.91 -37.58
CA PRO A 72 1.88 -13.97 -36.68
C PRO A 72 1.69 -13.61 -35.19
N PRO A 73 1.49 -14.61 -34.30
CA PRO A 73 1.29 -14.39 -32.85
C PRO A 73 2.44 -13.64 -32.16
N VAL A 74 3.69 -13.82 -32.61
CA VAL A 74 4.87 -13.15 -32.05
C VAL A 74 4.77 -11.63 -32.14
N LEU A 75 4.16 -11.10 -33.22
CA LEU A 75 3.98 -9.65 -33.39
C LEU A 75 2.87 -9.11 -32.48
N HIS A 76 1.87 -9.92 -32.13
CA HIS A 76 0.84 -9.55 -31.16
C HIS A 76 1.40 -9.55 -29.74
N VAL A 77 2.24 -10.53 -29.38
CA VAL A 77 2.95 -10.56 -28.10
C VAL A 77 3.91 -9.37 -27.98
N PHE A 78 4.58 -8.98 -29.06
CA PHE A 78 5.40 -7.76 -29.10
C PHE A 78 4.55 -6.49 -28.93
N LEU A 79 3.40 -6.39 -29.59
CA LEU A 79 2.48 -5.25 -29.43
C LEU A 79 1.82 -5.20 -28.03
N LEU A 80 1.51 -6.36 -27.44
CA LEU A 80 1.05 -6.51 -26.06
C LEU A 80 2.14 -6.07 -25.07
N TYR A 81 3.37 -6.53 -25.27
CA TYR A 81 4.53 -6.13 -24.47
C TYR A 81 4.80 -4.63 -24.56
N VAL A 82 4.70 -4.04 -25.76
CA VAL A 82 4.78 -2.59 -25.97
C VAL A 82 3.62 -1.86 -25.25
N SER A 83 2.38 -2.32 -25.35
CA SER A 83 1.26 -1.68 -24.62
C SER A 83 1.39 -1.80 -23.09
N MET A 84 1.89 -2.95 -22.61
CA MET A 84 2.14 -3.18 -21.18
C MET A 84 3.28 -2.31 -20.67
N THR A 85 4.39 -2.21 -21.42
CA THR A 85 5.51 -1.33 -21.07
C THR A 85 5.11 0.14 -21.12
N PHE A 86 4.21 0.58 -22.00
CA PHE A 86 3.70 1.96 -21.98
C PHE A 86 2.65 2.24 -20.89
N ASN A 87 1.92 1.23 -20.39
CA ASN A 87 1.09 1.37 -19.17
C ASN A 87 1.93 1.27 -17.86
N TRP A 88 3.14 0.71 -17.94
CA TRP A 88 4.06 0.55 -16.80
C TRP A 88 5.21 1.59 -16.78
N LEU A 89 5.50 2.28 -17.88
CA LEU A 89 6.49 3.36 -18.00
C LEU A 89 5.81 4.74 -17.93
N GLU A 90 4.91 4.93 -16.97
CA GLU A 90 5.11 5.93 -15.92
C GLU A 90 4.06 5.68 -14.83
N PRO A 91 4.49 4.99 -13.76
CA PRO A 91 3.77 4.77 -12.53
C PRO A 91 4.29 5.74 -11.46
N ALA A 92 3.49 6.75 -11.13
CA ALA A 92 3.56 7.53 -9.89
C ALA A 92 2.30 8.42 -9.88
N GLU A 93 1.70 8.63 -8.71
CA GLU A 93 0.55 9.52 -8.48
C GLU A 93 -0.82 8.98 -8.93
N PHE A 94 -1.21 7.87 -8.32
CA PHE A 94 -2.62 7.53 -8.05
C PHE A 94 -3.10 8.20 -6.73
N ILE A 95 -2.57 9.39 -6.40
CA ILE A 95 -2.76 10.06 -5.10
C ILE A 95 -3.71 11.29 -5.19
N ALA A 96 -4.10 11.73 -6.38
CA ALA A 96 -5.05 12.85 -6.50
C ALA A 96 -5.93 12.75 -7.76
N PRO A 97 -7.17 12.25 -7.65
CA PRO A 97 -8.12 12.29 -8.77
C PRO A 97 -8.50 13.72 -9.19
N GLU A 98 -8.16 14.72 -8.38
CA GLU A 98 -8.41 16.16 -8.62
C GLU A 98 -7.43 16.82 -9.61
N LEU A 99 -6.32 16.15 -9.94
CA LEU A 99 -5.27 16.65 -10.84
C LEU A 99 -5.43 16.22 -12.30
N TYR A 100 -6.39 15.32 -12.61
CA TYR A 100 -6.63 14.84 -13.97
C TYR A 100 -7.89 15.45 -14.57
N SER A 101 -7.80 15.96 -15.80
CA SER A 101 -8.98 16.40 -16.55
C SER A 101 -9.87 15.21 -16.93
N GLU A 102 -11.19 15.38 -17.01
CA GLU A 102 -12.14 14.31 -17.39
C GLU A 102 -11.75 13.59 -18.70
N HIS A 103 -10.98 14.28 -19.56
CA HIS A 103 -10.46 13.75 -20.81
C HIS A 103 -9.33 12.71 -20.62
N GLU A 104 -8.52 12.80 -19.56
CA GLU A 104 -7.43 11.87 -19.27
C GLU A 104 -7.97 10.54 -18.72
N LEU A 105 -8.95 10.60 -17.82
CA LEU A 105 -9.72 9.44 -17.37
C LEU A 105 -10.41 8.74 -18.54
N PHE A 106 -11.08 9.50 -19.42
CA PHE A 106 -11.73 8.94 -20.62
C PHE A 106 -10.75 8.20 -21.54
N LEU A 107 -9.53 8.74 -21.73
CA LEU A 107 -8.51 8.14 -22.58
C LEU A 107 -7.86 6.90 -21.94
N GLY A 108 -7.68 6.89 -20.61
CA GLY A 108 -7.28 5.70 -19.85
C GLY A 108 -8.32 4.57 -19.93
N TYR A 109 -9.62 4.91 -19.84
CA TYR A 109 -10.68 3.95 -20.08
C TYR A 109 -10.72 3.46 -21.52
N LEU A 110 -10.53 4.34 -22.50
CA LEU A 110 -10.49 3.96 -23.91
C LEU A 110 -9.30 3.03 -24.22
N SER A 111 -8.12 3.30 -23.67
CA SER A 111 -6.94 2.43 -23.83
C SER A 111 -7.15 1.06 -23.19
N THR A 112 -7.78 1.02 -22.02
CA THR A 112 -8.17 -0.22 -21.32
C THR A 112 -9.24 -0.98 -22.10
N CYS A 113 -10.23 -0.30 -22.66
CA CYS A 113 -11.25 -0.91 -23.53
C CYS A 113 -10.63 -1.46 -24.82
N LEU A 114 -9.66 -0.76 -25.42
CA LEU A 114 -8.91 -1.26 -26.58
C LEU A 114 -8.02 -2.45 -26.20
N PHE A 115 -7.38 -2.42 -25.03
CA PHE A 115 -6.60 -3.54 -24.49
C PHE A 115 -7.49 -4.77 -24.29
N ILE A 116 -8.64 -4.62 -23.62
CA ILE A 116 -9.64 -5.67 -23.46
C ILE A 116 -10.11 -6.14 -24.83
N PHE A 117 -10.45 -5.23 -25.76
CA PHE A 117 -10.89 -5.59 -27.10
C PHE A 117 -9.84 -6.42 -27.87
N PHE A 118 -8.57 -6.00 -27.89
CA PHE A 118 -7.48 -6.73 -28.56
C PHE A 118 -7.09 -8.02 -27.84
N THR A 119 -7.24 -8.08 -26.52
CA THR A 119 -7.01 -9.29 -25.72
C THR A 119 -8.13 -10.29 -25.93
N LEU A 120 -9.38 -9.83 -25.96
CA LEU A 120 -10.53 -10.62 -26.36
C LEU A 120 -10.39 -11.04 -27.82
N GLU A 121 -9.95 -10.19 -28.74
CA GLU A 121 -9.65 -10.58 -30.13
C GLU A 121 -8.48 -11.59 -30.21
N TYR A 122 -7.47 -11.50 -29.35
CA TYR A 122 -6.40 -12.48 -29.32
C TYR A 122 -6.86 -13.84 -28.73
N LEU A 123 -7.64 -13.82 -27.66
CA LEU A 123 -8.17 -15.00 -26.99
C LEU A 123 -9.32 -15.65 -27.78
N PHE A 124 -10.15 -14.85 -28.45
CA PHE A 124 -11.39 -15.25 -29.16
C PHE A 124 -11.33 -15.10 -30.69
N GLY A 125 -10.34 -14.43 -31.26
CA GLY A 125 -10.08 -14.32 -32.70
C GLY A 125 -9.14 -15.41 -33.25
N ILE A 126 -8.44 -16.17 -32.41
CA ILE A 126 -7.87 -17.48 -32.80
C ILE A 126 -8.99 -18.43 -33.32
N PRO A 127 -10.19 -18.46 -32.69
CA PRO A 127 -11.38 -19.09 -33.26
C PRO A 127 -11.82 -18.59 -34.63
N GLU A 128 -11.63 -17.33 -35.00
CA GLU A 128 -12.09 -16.81 -36.30
C GLU A 128 -11.25 -17.34 -37.47
N ARG A 129 -9.97 -17.66 -37.24
CA ARG A 129 -9.17 -18.46 -38.18
C ARG A 129 -9.60 -19.93 -38.24
N SER A 130 -10.53 -20.37 -37.39
CA SER A 130 -10.92 -21.77 -37.29
C SER A 130 -12.39 -22.04 -36.99
N THR A 131 -13.35 -21.22 -37.41
CA THR A 131 -14.82 -21.39 -37.18
C THR A 131 -15.18 -21.62 -35.71
N ILE A 132 -16.02 -20.77 -35.10
CA ILE A 132 -16.71 -21.13 -33.85
C ILE A 132 -17.51 -22.41 -34.15
N LYS A 133 -16.96 -23.58 -33.78
CA LYS A 133 -17.65 -24.86 -33.84
C LYS A 133 -18.25 -25.10 -32.47
N GLU A 134 -19.51 -25.55 -32.46
CA GLU A 134 -20.32 -26.11 -31.36
C GLU A 134 -19.72 -26.00 -29.95
N PHE A 135 -20.43 -25.31 -29.06
CA PHE A 135 -20.17 -25.26 -27.62
C PHE A 135 -19.96 -26.67 -27.05
N ARG A 136 -18.86 -26.86 -26.30
CA ARG A 136 -18.43 -28.17 -25.78
C ARG A 136 -18.57 -28.23 -24.27
N PRO A 137 -19.74 -28.63 -23.75
CA PRO A 137 -20.01 -28.58 -22.30
C PRO A 137 -18.97 -29.38 -21.50
N ALA A 138 -18.54 -30.55 -21.97
CA ALA A 138 -17.56 -31.36 -21.26
C ALA A 138 -16.15 -30.74 -21.15
N GLN A 139 -15.76 -29.84 -22.08
CA GLN A 139 -14.48 -29.13 -22.01
C GLN A 139 -14.60 -27.88 -21.13
N PHE A 140 -15.73 -27.18 -21.23
CA PHE A 140 -16.08 -26.09 -20.34
C PHE A 140 -16.04 -26.52 -18.88
N TRP A 141 -16.75 -27.60 -18.50
CA TRP A 141 -16.77 -28.07 -17.11
C TRP A 141 -15.39 -28.50 -16.57
N LYS A 142 -14.54 -29.11 -17.42
CA LYS A 142 -13.16 -29.44 -17.03
C LYS A 142 -12.31 -28.19 -16.82
N GLY A 143 -12.42 -27.24 -17.76
CA GLY A 143 -11.76 -25.94 -17.67
C GLY A 143 -12.19 -25.20 -16.41
N LEU A 144 -13.49 -25.20 -16.12
CA LEU A 144 -14.08 -24.58 -14.94
C LEU A 144 -13.45 -25.13 -13.66
N VAL A 145 -13.43 -26.45 -13.46
CA VAL A 145 -12.88 -27.06 -12.24
C VAL A 145 -11.37 -26.82 -12.07
N ILE A 146 -10.59 -26.91 -13.15
CA ILE A 146 -9.14 -26.70 -13.08
C ILE A 146 -8.81 -25.23 -12.81
N SER A 147 -9.46 -24.31 -13.53
CA SER A 147 -9.25 -22.88 -13.36
C SER A 147 -9.83 -22.37 -12.04
N SER A 148 -10.96 -22.90 -11.58
CA SER A 148 -11.54 -22.54 -10.29
C SER A 148 -10.61 -22.90 -9.16
N ALA A 149 -10.00 -24.09 -9.16
CA ALA A 149 -9.01 -24.47 -8.16
C ALA A 149 -7.80 -23.51 -8.19
N PHE A 150 -7.27 -23.22 -9.38
CA PHE A 150 -6.12 -22.32 -9.53
C PHE A 150 -6.40 -20.89 -9.04
N PHE A 151 -7.48 -20.26 -9.52
CA PHE A 151 -7.82 -18.89 -9.14
C PHE A 151 -8.37 -18.79 -7.71
N PHE A 152 -9.05 -19.84 -7.22
CA PHE A 152 -9.42 -19.90 -5.81
C PHE A 152 -8.17 -19.89 -4.93
N THR A 153 -7.17 -20.74 -5.21
CA THR A 153 -5.91 -20.74 -4.45
C THR A 153 -5.26 -19.36 -4.47
N LEU A 154 -5.09 -18.78 -5.65
CA LEU A 154 -4.30 -17.56 -5.84
C LEU A 154 -5.01 -16.31 -5.33
N ILE A 155 -6.29 -16.12 -5.68
CA ILE A 155 -7.01 -14.85 -5.49
C ILE A 155 -7.81 -14.86 -4.18
N VAL A 156 -8.36 -15.99 -3.75
CA VAL A 156 -9.23 -16.05 -2.57
C VAL A 156 -8.50 -16.64 -1.38
N PHE A 157 -7.97 -17.85 -1.52
CA PHE A 157 -7.42 -18.62 -0.41
C PHE A 157 -6.19 -17.94 0.21
N LEU A 158 -5.18 -17.58 -0.60
CA LEU A 158 -3.96 -16.96 -0.10
C LEU A 158 -4.19 -15.69 0.74
N PRO A 159 -4.95 -14.68 0.26
CA PRO A 159 -5.17 -13.49 1.05
C PRO A 159 -6.09 -13.73 2.26
N SER A 160 -7.14 -14.55 2.09
CA SER A 160 -8.06 -14.83 3.18
C SER A 160 -7.41 -15.64 4.31
N GLU A 161 -6.58 -16.63 3.98
CA GLU A 161 -5.88 -17.44 4.97
C GLU A 161 -4.86 -16.61 5.76
N MET A 162 -4.16 -15.68 5.11
CA MET A 162 -3.28 -14.76 5.81
C MET A 162 -4.08 -13.85 6.74
N TYR A 163 -5.16 -13.26 6.23
CA TYR A 163 -6.05 -12.39 7.02
C TYR A 163 -6.59 -13.08 8.28
N PHE A 164 -7.15 -14.29 8.17
CA PHE A 164 -7.71 -14.99 9.33
C PHE A 164 -6.67 -15.44 10.36
N ASN A 165 -5.43 -15.69 9.96
CA ASN A 165 -4.35 -16.05 10.90
C ASN A 165 -3.72 -14.83 11.58
N LEU A 166 -3.85 -13.64 10.98
CA LEU A 166 -3.22 -12.40 11.43
C LEU A 166 -4.26 -11.27 11.55
N SER A 167 -5.49 -11.60 11.95
CA SER A 167 -6.61 -10.65 11.95
C SER A 167 -6.44 -9.50 12.94
N ASP A 168 -5.46 -9.59 13.85
CA ASP A 168 -5.10 -8.52 14.79
C ASP A 168 -4.16 -7.49 14.14
N GLU A 169 -3.47 -7.86 13.06
CA GLU A 169 -2.48 -7.02 12.36
C GLU A 169 -3.12 -6.15 11.25
N PHE A 170 -4.42 -6.31 10.98
CA PHE A 170 -5.11 -5.60 9.90
C PHE A 170 -6.10 -4.58 10.43
N HIS A 171 -6.06 -3.36 9.89
CA HIS A 171 -6.98 -2.27 10.25
C HIS A 171 -8.28 -2.27 9.41
N TYR A 172 -8.55 -3.35 8.68
CA TYR A 172 -9.74 -3.53 7.86
C TYR A 172 -10.40 -4.89 8.10
N THR A 173 -11.67 -5.01 7.75
CA THR A 173 -12.46 -6.24 7.92
C THR A 173 -12.33 -7.17 6.71
N PHE A 174 -12.67 -8.45 6.90
CA PHE A 174 -12.78 -9.39 5.78
C PHE A 174 -13.80 -8.92 4.73
N ARG A 175 -14.84 -8.20 5.16
CA ARG A 175 -15.92 -7.69 4.28
C ARG A 175 -15.42 -6.63 3.31
N ASP A 176 -14.36 -5.91 3.65
CA ASP A 176 -13.86 -4.79 2.85
C ASP A 176 -13.21 -5.29 1.55
N PHE A 177 -12.48 -6.42 1.59
CA PHE A 177 -11.82 -6.98 0.39
C PHE A 177 -12.45 -8.27 -0.16
N ALA A 178 -13.30 -8.98 0.60
CA ALA A 178 -13.93 -10.22 0.12
C ALA A 178 -14.68 -10.06 -1.23
N PRO A 179 -15.50 -9.00 -1.45
CA PRO A 179 -16.18 -8.80 -2.73
C PRO A 179 -15.21 -8.69 -3.91
N TYR A 180 -14.06 -8.02 -3.72
CA TYR A 180 -13.01 -7.89 -4.73
C TYR A 180 -12.45 -9.27 -5.12
N VAL A 181 -11.99 -10.06 -4.14
CA VAL A 181 -11.37 -11.36 -4.43
C VAL A 181 -12.35 -12.37 -5.02
N PHE A 182 -13.60 -12.42 -4.56
CA PHE A 182 -14.61 -13.33 -5.11
C PHE A 182 -15.06 -12.91 -6.51
N LYS A 183 -15.21 -11.60 -6.78
CA LYS A 183 -15.51 -11.08 -8.11
C LYS A 183 -14.42 -11.46 -9.11
N TRP A 184 -13.15 -11.23 -8.79
CA TRP A 184 -12.04 -11.56 -9.69
C TRP A 184 -11.84 -13.06 -9.87
N MET A 185 -12.02 -13.86 -8.81
CA MET A 185 -12.02 -15.31 -8.91
C MET A 185 -13.08 -15.81 -9.89
N LEU A 186 -14.31 -15.30 -9.81
CA LEU A 186 -15.40 -15.66 -10.71
C LEU A 186 -15.08 -15.25 -12.16
N LEU A 187 -14.67 -14.00 -12.39
CA LEU A 187 -14.36 -13.48 -13.71
C LEU A 187 -13.22 -14.26 -14.39
N CYS A 188 -12.10 -14.48 -13.68
CA CYS A 188 -10.94 -15.21 -14.18
C CYS A 188 -11.27 -16.68 -14.47
N THR A 189 -12.03 -17.33 -13.58
CA THR A 189 -12.47 -18.72 -13.74
C THR A 189 -13.39 -18.88 -14.95
N LEU A 190 -14.38 -18.00 -15.11
CA LEU A 190 -15.28 -18.05 -16.26
C LEU A 190 -14.54 -17.76 -17.57
N ALA A 191 -13.70 -16.72 -17.60
CA ALA A 191 -12.89 -16.39 -18.77
C ALA A 191 -11.99 -17.57 -19.18
N ALA A 192 -11.31 -18.19 -18.21
CA ALA A 192 -10.52 -19.39 -18.46
C ALA A 192 -11.39 -20.55 -18.94
N ALA A 193 -12.52 -20.85 -18.32
CA ALA A 193 -13.41 -21.94 -18.72
C ALA A 193 -13.93 -21.78 -20.17
N VAL A 194 -14.31 -20.56 -20.56
CA VAL A 194 -14.68 -20.26 -21.96
C VAL A 194 -13.46 -20.43 -22.88
N TRP A 195 -12.28 -19.97 -22.47
CA TRP A 195 -11.05 -20.18 -23.24
C TRP A 195 -10.73 -21.67 -23.43
N PHE A 196 -10.84 -22.48 -22.38
CA PHE A 196 -10.70 -23.94 -22.39
C PHE A 196 -11.69 -24.62 -23.36
N CYS A 197 -12.92 -24.11 -23.49
CA CYS A 197 -13.94 -24.62 -24.41
C CYS A 197 -13.56 -24.45 -25.89
N ASN A 198 -12.80 -23.40 -26.21
CA ASN A 198 -12.42 -23.05 -27.58
C ASN A 198 -11.14 -23.78 -28.06
N ILE A 199 -10.35 -24.36 -27.17
CA ILE A 199 -9.04 -24.93 -27.49
C ILE A 199 -9.11 -26.44 -27.73
N ARG A 200 -8.30 -26.94 -28.68
CA ARG A 200 -8.38 -28.32 -29.16
C ARG A 200 -7.07 -29.11 -28.99
N GLY A 201 -7.21 -30.43 -28.95
CA GLY A 201 -6.14 -31.38 -29.22
C GLY A 201 -4.96 -31.29 -28.24
N ARG A 202 -3.74 -31.16 -28.77
CA ARG A 202 -2.50 -31.13 -27.97
C ARG A 202 -2.43 -29.89 -27.08
N VAL A 203 -2.89 -28.74 -27.57
CA VAL A 203 -2.81 -27.46 -26.84
C VAL A 203 -3.64 -27.51 -25.55
N LEU A 204 -4.89 -28.00 -25.63
CA LEU A 204 -5.77 -28.17 -24.46
C LEU A 204 -5.13 -29.04 -23.37
N ARG A 205 -4.46 -30.13 -23.77
CA ARG A 205 -3.75 -31.02 -22.84
C ARG A 205 -2.55 -30.36 -22.19
N VAL A 206 -1.80 -29.55 -22.93
CA VAL A 206 -0.66 -28.79 -22.38
C VAL A 206 -1.15 -27.75 -21.39
N LEU A 207 -2.17 -26.97 -21.74
CA LEU A 207 -2.72 -25.93 -20.85
C LEU A 207 -3.29 -26.50 -19.56
N THR A 208 -4.03 -27.60 -19.64
CA THR A 208 -4.52 -28.32 -18.45
C THR A 208 -3.38 -28.69 -17.50
N LYS A 209 -2.26 -29.18 -18.06
CA LYS A 209 -1.08 -29.54 -17.26
C LYS A 209 -0.35 -28.33 -16.70
N LEU A 210 -0.26 -27.25 -17.47
CA LEU A 210 0.36 -26.00 -17.01
C LEU A 210 -0.44 -25.39 -15.86
N PHE A 211 -1.77 -25.30 -15.96
CA PHE A 211 -2.60 -24.81 -14.86
C PHE A 211 -2.46 -25.66 -13.59
N THR A 212 -2.50 -26.99 -13.71
CA THR A 212 -2.26 -27.87 -12.55
C THR A 212 -0.82 -27.76 -12.03
N GLY A 213 0.17 -27.61 -12.90
CA GLY A 213 1.57 -27.45 -12.52
C GLY A 213 1.80 -26.14 -11.77
N LEU A 214 1.22 -25.03 -12.25
CA LEU A 214 1.26 -23.74 -11.57
C LEU A 214 0.54 -23.77 -10.24
N LEU A 215 -0.62 -24.44 -10.16
CA LEU A 215 -1.32 -24.67 -8.89
C LEU A 215 -0.42 -25.42 -7.88
N LEU A 216 0.27 -26.47 -8.31
CA LEU A 216 1.24 -27.19 -7.46
C LEU A 216 2.41 -26.29 -7.04
N CYS A 217 2.92 -25.47 -7.94
CA CYS A 217 4.01 -24.53 -7.64
C CYS A 217 3.59 -23.53 -6.57
N ILE A 218 2.44 -22.87 -6.76
CA ILE A 218 1.90 -21.91 -5.78
C ILE A 218 1.67 -22.62 -4.45
N TYR A 219 1.01 -23.79 -4.46
CA TYR A 219 0.75 -24.57 -3.26
C TYR A 219 2.03 -24.87 -2.47
N CYS A 220 3.06 -25.40 -3.14
CA CYS A 220 4.32 -25.67 -2.49
C CYS A 220 5.08 -24.40 -2.08
N GLN A 221 4.93 -23.31 -2.84
CA GLN A 221 5.62 -22.04 -2.57
C GLN A 221 5.17 -21.47 -1.23
N TYR A 222 3.86 -21.25 -1.06
CA TYR A 222 3.36 -20.62 0.15
C TYR A 222 3.48 -21.54 1.38
N MET A 223 3.33 -22.86 1.20
CA MET A 223 3.39 -23.82 2.32
C MET A 223 4.80 -24.09 2.84
N PHE A 224 5.81 -24.15 1.95
CA PHE A 224 7.12 -24.73 2.31
C PHE A 224 8.32 -23.86 1.95
N MET A 225 8.24 -23.05 0.88
CA MET A 225 9.42 -22.43 0.29
C MET A 225 9.65 -20.98 0.73
N ASN A 226 8.74 -20.40 1.51
CA ASN A 226 8.86 -19.04 2.03
C ASN A 226 9.68 -18.93 3.33
N ARG A 227 10.14 -20.04 3.90
CA ARG A 227 10.83 -20.11 5.22
C ARG A 227 12.18 -19.39 5.29
N SER A 228 12.76 -19.06 4.15
CA SER A 228 14.06 -18.35 4.08
C SER A 228 13.92 -16.83 4.13
N LEU A 229 12.69 -16.31 4.11
CA LEU A 229 12.43 -14.89 4.26
C LEU A 229 12.42 -14.53 5.74
N PRO A 230 13.03 -13.40 6.12
CA PRO A 230 12.96 -12.90 7.49
C PRO A 230 11.54 -12.44 7.81
N VAL A 231 11.31 -12.15 9.10
CA VAL A 231 10.07 -11.53 9.56
C VAL A 231 10.01 -10.11 8.98
N LEU A 232 8.89 -9.80 8.33
CA LEU A 232 8.67 -8.48 7.74
C LEU A 232 8.62 -7.41 8.84
N GLY A 233 9.18 -6.24 8.57
CA GLY A 233 9.26 -5.12 9.53
C GLY A 233 10.41 -5.21 10.54
N VAL A 234 10.98 -6.39 10.78
CA VAL A 234 12.06 -6.58 11.78
C VAL A 234 13.45 -6.57 11.13
N GLU A 235 13.62 -7.23 9.99
CA GLU A 235 14.90 -7.31 9.30
C GLU A 235 14.74 -7.04 7.80
N THR A 236 15.70 -6.30 7.22
CA THR A 236 15.76 -6.10 5.76
C THR A 236 16.22 -7.37 5.05
N VAL A 237 15.56 -7.74 3.95
CA VAL A 237 15.95 -8.92 3.16
C VAL A 237 17.24 -8.65 2.38
N SER A 238 18.30 -9.37 2.70
CA SER A 238 19.57 -9.33 1.95
C SER A 238 19.49 -10.19 0.67
N TRP A 239 18.84 -9.68 -0.37
CA TRP A 239 18.59 -10.42 -1.62
C TRP A 239 19.85 -10.98 -2.27
N ASP A 240 20.97 -10.24 -2.24
CA ASP A 240 22.25 -10.66 -2.83
C ASP A 240 22.80 -11.95 -2.20
N ALA A 241 22.54 -12.16 -0.91
CA ALA A 241 22.96 -13.35 -0.18
C ALA A 241 22.09 -14.59 -0.49
N MET A 242 20.95 -14.42 -1.16
CA MET A 242 19.96 -15.49 -1.40
C MET A 242 20.11 -16.25 -2.73
N THR A 243 21.22 -16.04 -3.45
CA THR A 243 21.43 -16.62 -4.79
C THR A 243 21.25 -18.15 -4.82
N GLY A 244 21.73 -18.86 -3.79
CA GLY A 244 21.57 -20.32 -3.69
C GLY A 244 20.10 -20.74 -3.49
N GLN A 245 19.36 -20.01 -2.66
CA GLN A 245 17.95 -20.21 -2.38
C GLN A 245 17.11 -19.94 -3.64
N PHE A 246 17.44 -18.90 -4.42
CA PHE A 246 16.79 -18.64 -5.71
C PHE A 246 16.93 -19.83 -6.67
N LEU A 247 18.14 -20.40 -6.78
CA LEU A 247 18.39 -21.53 -7.67
C LEU A 247 17.61 -22.78 -7.25
N ILE A 248 17.65 -23.13 -5.96
CA ILE A 248 16.93 -24.29 -5.42
C ILE A 248 15.41 -24.11 -5.61
N ASN A 249 14.88 -22.92 -5.29
CA ASN A 249 13.46 -22.60 -5.47
C ASN A 249 13.05 -22.71 -6.95
N GLY A 250 13.84 -22.17 -7.87
CA GLY A 250 13.59 -22.26 -9.31
C GLY A 250 13.60 -23.70 -9.85
N ILE A 251 14.54 -24.54 -9.38
CA ILE A 251 14.58 -25.96 -9.76
C ILE A 251 13.31 -26.68 -9.28
N ILE A 252 12.89 -26.46 -8.03
CA ILE A 252 11.67 -27.08 -7.49
C ILE A 252 10.44 -26.65 -8.31
N TRP A 253 10.32 -25.36 -8.64
CA TRP A 253 9.26 -24.85 -9.53
C TRP A 253 9.24 -25.57 -10.88
N LEU A 254 10.39 -25.73 -11.53
CA LEU A 254 10.49 -26.46 -12.81
C LEU A 254 10.06 -27.92 -12.68
N LEU A 255 10.43 -28.60 -11.59
CA LEU A 255 10.04 -29.99 -11.33
C LEU A 255 8.51 -30.10 -11.10
N LEU A 256 7.92 -29.18 -10.33
CA LEU A 256 6.48 -29.15 -10.07
C LEU A 256 5.67 -28.81 -11.32
N LEU A 257 6.14 -27.87 -12.15
CA LEU A 257 5.56 -27.58 -13.47
C LEU A 257 5.61 -28.80 -14.40
N ALA A 258 6.70 -29.57 -14.37
CA ALA A 258 6.87 -30.77 -15.18
C ALA A 258 6.05 -31.97 -14.65
N ALA A 259 5.73 -32.03 -13.36
CA ALA A 259 5.11 -33.20 -12.74
C ALA A 259 3.81 -33.67 -13.42
N PRO A 260 2.83 -32.80 -13.78
CA PRO A 260 1.63 -33.22 -14.52
C PRO A 260 1.93 -33.81 -15.90
N PHE A 261 3.05 -33.44 -16.53
CA PHE A 261 3.49 -33.99 -17.82
C PHE A 261 4.04 -35.41 -17.68
N LEU A 262 4.72 -35.70 -16.57
CA LEU A 262 5.36 -36.99 -16.28
C LEU A 262 4.39 -38.00 -15.66
N LEU A 263 3.50 -37.56 -14.78
CA LEU A 263 2.56 -38.43 -14.04
C LEU A 263 1.43 -38.97 -14.92
N GLU A 264 0.90 -38.17 -15.86
CA GLU A 264 -0.24 -38.59 -16.68
C GLU A 264 0.06 -39.83 -17.55
N PRO A 265 1.19 -39.93 -18.29
CA PRO A 265 1.55 -41.14 -19.04
C PRO A 265 1.78 -42.36 -18.14
N LEU A 266 2.41 -42.17 -16.98
CA LEU A 266 2.70 -43.24 -16.03
C LEU A 266 1.40 -43.86 -15.48
N ILE A 267 0.48 -43.00 -15.04
CA ILE A 267 -0.82 -43.43 -14.52
C ILE A 267 -1.67 -44.07 -15.63
N ARG A 268 -1.60 -43.56 -16.87
CA ARG A 268 -2.27 -44.21 -18.01
C ARG A 268 -1.76 -45.62 -18.29
N LYS A 269 -0.44 -45.87 -18.17
CA LYS A 269 0.14 -47.21 -18.31
C LYS A 269 -0.35 -48.18 -17.23
N LEU A 270 -0.51 -47.70 -15.99
CA LEU A 270 -1.04 -48.49 -14.87
C LEU A 270 -2.55 -48.75 -14.97
N ARG A 271 -3.26 -47.97 -15.79
CA ARG A 271 -4.71 -47.95 -15.92
C ARG A 271 -5.24 -48.66 -17.17
N LYS A 272 -4.55 -49.73 -17.61
CA LYS A 272 -4.96 -50.58 -18.75
C LYS A 272 -6.33 -51.27 -18.55
N ASN A 273 -6.79 -51.41 -17.31
CA ASN A 273 -8.05 -52.07 -16.96
C ASN A 273 -9.28 -51.18 -17.31
N PRO A 274 -10.22 -51.63 -18.17
CA PRO A 274 -11.34 -50.83 -18.67
C PRO A 274 -12.28 -50.30 -17.58
N ALA A 275 -12.46 -51.02 -16.47
CA ALA A 275 -13.28 -50.55 -15.33
C ALA A 275 -12.75 -49.26 -14.69
N ARG A 276 -11.44 -49.00 -14.79
CA ARG A 276 -10.83 -47.80 -14.24
C ARG A 276 -10.96 -46.60 -15.17
N ARG A 277 -11.45 -46.71 -16.42
CA ARG A 277 -11.54 -45.57 -17.38
C ARG A 277 -12.53 -44.46 -16.98
N ALA A 278 -13.42 -44.70 -16.03
CA ALA A 278 -14.40 -43.72 -15.54
C ALA A 278 -13.79 -42.61 -14.64
N VAL A 279 -12.64 -42.85 -13.99
CA VAL A 279 -12.00 -41.87 -13.10
C VAL A 279 -11.53 -40.61 -13.88
N PRO A 280 -11.69 -39.40 -13.36
CA PRO A 280 -11.17 -38.19 -13.99
C PRO A 280 -9.67 -38.25 -14.35
N GLY A 281 -9.22 -37.36 -15.25
CA GLY A 281 -7.81 -37.20 -15.56
C GLY A 281 -7.01 -36.74 -14.34
N VAL A 282 -5.74 -37.12 -14.22
CA VAL A 282 -4.87 -36.84 -13.07
C VAL A 282 -4.85 -35.36 -12.69
N CYS A 283 -4.78 -34.47 -13.69
CA CYS A 283 -4.86 -33.02 -13.48
C CYS A 283 -6.15 -32.59 -12.78
N LEU A 284 -7.29 -33.17 -13.16
CA LEU A 284 -8.57 -32.86 -12.55
C LEU A 284 -8.61 -33.35 -11.10
N LEU A 285 -8.08 -34.54 -10.82
CA LEU A 285 -8.00 -35.07 -9.45
C LEU A 285 -7.13 -34.18 -8.55
N ILE A 286 -5.96 -33.76 -9.02
CA ILE A 286 -5.06 -32.87 -8.28
C ILE A 286 -5.76 -31.53 -8.01
N SER A 287 -6.33 -30.90 -9.04
CA SER A 287 -7.05 -29.63 -8.89
C SER A 287 -8.25 -29.74 -7.95
N CYS A 288 -9.04 -30.81 -8.06
CA CYS A 288 -10.15 -31.07 -7.13
C CYS A 288 -9.66 -31.28 -5.70
N ALA A 289 -8.62 -32.09 -5.49
CA ALA A 289 -8.10 -32.38 -4.16
C ALA A 289 -7.57 -31.10 -3.48
N LEU A 290 -6.74 -30.32 -4.18
CA LEU A 290 -6.18 -29.08 -3.65
C LEU A 290 -7.24 -28.00 -3.46
N GLY A 291 -8.15 -27.82 -4.42
CA GLY A 291 -9.25 -26.87 -4.27
C GLY A 291 -10.19 -27.22 -3.12
N THR A 292 -10.50 -28.51 -2.94
CA THR A 292 -11.40 -28.97 -1.87
C THR A 292 -10.74 -28.84 -0.49
N ILE A 293 -9.46 -29.24 -0.34
CA ILE A 293 -8.78 -29.13 0.95
C ILE A 293 -8.62 -27.66 1.36
N GLN A 294 -8.29 -26.77 0.43
CA GLN A 294 -8.18 -25.34 0.71
C GLN A 294 -9.55 -24.70 1.01
N LEU A 295 -10.61 -25.11 0.32
CA LEU A 295 -11.96 -24.67 0.65
C LEU A 295 -12.37 -25.09 2.06
N LEU A 296 -12.06 -26.34 2.45
CA LEU A 296 -12.30 -26.82 3.81
C LEU A 296 -11.48 -26.06 4.85
N ILE A 297 -10.19 -25.80 4.58
CA ILE A 297 -9.34 -25.01 5.48
C ILE A 297 -9.91 -23.60 5.65
N LEU A 298 -10.26 -22.92 4.55
CA LEU A 298 -10.83 -21.57 4.62
C LEU A 298 -12.17 -21.57 5.38
N ALA A 299 -13.03 -22.56 5.15
CA ALA A 299 -14.28 -22.70 5.88
C ALA A 299 -14.06 -22.93 7.38
N VAL A 300 -13.06 -23.73 7.77
CA VAL A 300 -12.69 -23.90 9.18
C VAL A 300 -12.17 -22.58 9.75
N LEU A 301 -11.25 -21.90 9.07
CA LEU A 301 -10.71 -20.61 9.52
C LEU A 301 -11.82 -19.59 9.76
N MET A 302 -12.75 -19.43 8.82
CA MET A 302 -13.91 -18.55 8.94
C MET A 302 -14.82 -18.88 10.13
N LEU A 303 -14.88 -20.15 10.55
CA LEU A 303 -15.71 -20.60 11.67
C LEU A 303 -14.97 -20.52 13.01
N THR A 304 -13.62 -20.51 13.01
CA THR A 304 -12.79 -20.57 14.21
C THR A 304 -12.09 -19.27 14.55
N SER A 305 -11.95 -18.34 13.59
CA SER A 305 -11.35 -17.03 13.83
C SER A 305 -12.27 -16.15 14.68
N LYS A 306 -11.72 -15.08 15.27
CA LYS A 306 -12.52 -14.01 15.88
C LYS A 306 -13.52 -13.44 14.88
N ASP A 307 -14.56 -12.76 15.38
CA ASP A 307 -15.49 -12.06 14.50
C ASP A 307 -14.72 -10.95 13.76
N THR A 308 -14.58 -11.12 12.45
CA THR A 308 -13.87 -10.20 11.56
C THR A 308 -14.85 -9.35 10.75
N SER A 309 -16.13 -9.34 11.15
CA SER A 309 -17.18 -8.62 10.44
C SER A 309 -17.31 -7.16 10.85
N VAL A 310 -16.77 -6.80 12.00
CA VAL A 310 -16.75 -5.45 12.59
C VAL A 310 -15.38 -5.26 13.23
N LEU A 311 -14.78 -4.09 13.03
CA LEU A 311 -13.57 -3.72 13.77
C LEU A 311 -13.95 -3.41 15.21
N GLU A 312 -13.17 -3.93 16.17
CA GLU A 312 -13.33 -3.53 17.56
C GLU A 312 -13.07 -2.03 17.68
N SER A 313 -13.88 -1.34 18.49
CA SER A 313 -13.65 0.07 18.76
C SER A 313 -12.34 0.23 19.53
N ILE A 314 -11.50 1.14 19.07
CA ILE A 314 -10.23 1.48 19.71
C ILE A 314 -10.34 2.85 20.37
N HIS A 315 -9.65 3.05 21.49
CA HIS A 315 -9.63 4.34 22.14
C HIS A 315 -8.49 5.15 21.54
N MET A 316 -8.78 6.29 20.92
CA MET A 316 -7.73 7.20 20.44
C MET A 316 -7.95 8.61 20.98
N PRO A 317 -6.89 9.44 21.01
CA PRO A 317 -7.06 10.85 21.31
C PRO A 317 -7.93 11.55 20.25
N SER A 318 -8.97 12.22 20.70
CA SER A 318 -9.80 13.10 19.88
C SER A 318 -9.00 14.32 19.47
N CYS A 319 -8.94 14.58 18.17
CA CYS A 319 -8.19 15.69 17.58
C CYS A 319 -8.95 17.01 17.56
N SER A 320 -10.20 17.02 18.06
CA SER A 320 -11.11 18.17 18.04
C SER A 320 -10.55 19.42 18.72
N ASN A 321 -9.73 19.25 19.76
CA ASN A 321 -9.16 20.34 20.55
C ASN A 321 -7.64 20.44 20.42
N GLN A 322 -7.03 19.94 19.33
CA GLN A 322 -5.57 19.91 19.16
C GLN A 322 -4.89 21.28 19.31
N PHE A 323 -5.55 22.34 18.83
CA PHE A 323 -5.01 23.69 18.85
C PHE A 323 -5.71 24.62 19.87
N VAL A 324 -6.48 24.05 20.79
CA VAL A 324 -7.15 24.84 21.84
C VAL A 324 -6.23 24.98 23.04
N VAL A 325 -5.96 26.21 23.48
CA VAL A 325 -5.10 26.53 24.64
C VAL A 325 -5.89 27.22 25.74
N SER A 326 -5.55 27.00 27.01
CA SER A 326 -6.22 27.66 28.13
C SER A 326 -5.96 29.16 28.14
N ARG A 327 -6.94 29.95 28.60
CA ARG A 327 -6.75 31.38 28.94
C ARG A 327 -6.10 31.59 30.31
N ASN A 328 -6.00 30.54 31.12
CA ASN A 328 -5.51 30.58 32.49
C ASN A 328 -4.06 30.07 32.56
N GLN A 329 -3.86 28.77 32.79
CA GLN A 329 -2.53 28.16 32.89
C GLN A 329 -2.37 27.06 31.83
N ASN A 330 -1.20 27.02 31.21
CA ASN A 330 -0.86 26.05 30.18
C ASN A 330 0.45 25.34 30.53
N ILE A 331 0.46 24.02 30.37
CA ILE A 331 1.67 23.21 30.24
C ILE A 331 1.67 22.67 28.81
N ILE A 332 2.61 23.09 27.99
CA ILE A 332 2.73 22.68 26.58
C ILE A 332 3.99 21.85 26.43
N THR A 333 3.87 20.61 25.99
CA THR A 333 4.99 19.70 25.74
C THR A 333 5.02 19.31 24.27
N PHE A 334 6.03 19.77 23.55
CA PHE A 334 6.37 19.26 22.22
C PHE A 334 7.38 18.12 22.36
N ILE A 335 7.03 16.97 21.79
CA ILE A 335 7.92 15.82 21.62
C ILE A 335 8.10 15.64 20.12
N PHE A 336 9.30 15.87 19.62
CA PHE A 336 9.62 15.70 18.21
C PHE A 336 10.40 14.39 18.00
N ASP A 337 9.90 13.53 17.12
CA ASP A 337 10.50 12.23 16.82
C ASP A 337 11.95 12.38 16.31
N MET A 338 12.88 11.64 16.93
CA MET A 338 14.27 11.50 16.52
C MET A 338 15.06 12.83 16.46
N MET A 339 14.72 13.84 17.27
CA MET A 339 15.49 15.11 17.26
C MET A 339 16.72 15.05 18.17
N ASP A 340 17.90 15.05 17.55
CA ASP A 340 19.18 15.00 18.22
C ASP A 340 19.76 16.38 18.55
N GLN A 341 20.28 16.53 19.78
CA GLN A 341 20.93 17.75 20.26
C GLN A 341 22.09 18.21 19.37
N LYS A 342 22.86 17.27 18.82
CA LYS A 342 23.99 17.58 17.93
C LYS A 342 23.60 18.45 16.74
N TYR A 343 22.44 18.18 16.14
CA TYR A 343 21.97 18.95 14.99
C TYR A 343 21.43 20.33 15.40
N TYR A 344 20.81 20.44 16.57
CA TYR A 344 20.41 21.72 17.15
C TYR A 344 21.63 22.59 17.47
N ASP A 345 22.68 22.03 18.06
CA ASP A 345 23.93 22.74 18.35
C ASP A 345 24.58 23.28 17.07
N GLU A 346 24.54 22.51 15.97
CA GLU A 346 25.04 22.95 14.67
C GLU A 346 24.24 24.13 14.11
N ILE A 347 22.90 24.06 14.16
CA ILE A 347 22.05 25.16 13.70
C ILE A 347 22.24 26.37 14.59
N TYR A 348 22.23 26.23 15.92
CA TYR A 348 22.42 27.36 16.83
C TYR A 348 23.75 28.08 16.59
N ARG A 349 24.83 27.34 16.31
CA ARG A 349 26.15 27.91 16.00
C ARG A 349 26.19 28.64 14.66
N THR A 350 25.38 28.23 13.68
CA THR A 350 25.45 28.75 12.29
C THR A 350 24.35 29.75 11.97
N HIS A 351 23.20 29.62 12.61
CA HIS A 351 21.95 30.34 12.42
C HIS A 351 21.25 30.61 13.77
N PRO A 352 21.89 31.33 14.71
CA PRO A 352 21.32 31.58 16.03
C PRO A 352 19.97 32.32 15.98
N GLU A 353 19.73 33.12 14.93
CA GLU A 353 18.48 33.85 14.71
C GLU A 353 17.24 32.96 14.64
N GLN A 354 17.41 31.67 14.30
CA GLN A 354 16.30 30.71 14.25
C GLN A 354 15.77 30.36 15.65
N PHE A 355 16.51 30.71 16.71
CA PHE A 355 16.16 30.44 18.10
C PHE A 355 15.72 31.71 18.85
N ASP A 356 15.53 32.84 18.16
CA ASP A 356 15.16 34.12 18.80
C ASP A 356 13.83 34.02 19.59
N CYS A 357 12.87 33.22 19.11
CA CYS A 357 11.61 32.97 19.82
C CYS A 357 11.81 32.10 21.08
N MET A 358 12.93 31.39 21.17
CA MET A 358 13.29 30.53 22.30
C MET A 358 14.20 31.23 23.32
N LYS A 359 14.36 32.56 23.25
CA LYS A 359 15.22 33.32 24.19
C LYS A 359 14.90 33.04 25.67
N ASP A 360 13.63 32.83 26.02
CA ASP A 360 13.21 32.65 27.42
C ASP A 360 13.35 31.18 27.90
N PHE A 361 13.93 30.31 27.08
CA PHE A 361 14.14 28.90 27.41
C PHE A 361 15.52 28.65 28.03
N THR A 362 15.61 27.56 28.79
CA THR A 362 16.84 26.92 29.20
C THR A 362 17.00 25.60 28.44
N CYS A 363 18.08 25.45 27.68
CA CYS A 363 18.54 24.22 27.04
C CYS A 363 19.33 23.37 28.03
N TYR A 364 19.01 22.09 28.13
CA TYR A 364 19.72 21.12 28.96
C TYR A 364 20.54 20.17 28.08
N THR A 365 21.87 20.34 28.11
CA THR A 365 22.78 19.65 27.17
C THR A 365 23.24 18.28 27.65
N ASN A 366 22.78 17.83 28.82
CA ASN A 366 23.14 16.56 29.44
C ASN A 366 21.95 15.59 29.55
N THR A 367 20.90 15.82 28.76
CA THR A 367 19.72 14.97 28.71
C THR A 367 20.07 13.64 28.06
N ALA A 368 19.57 12.55 28.63
CA ALA A 368 19.71 11.21 28.07
C ALA A 368 18.33 10.58 27.91
N MET A 369 18.20 9.70 26.92
CA MET A 369 17.02 8.86 26.75
C MET A 369 17.21 7.54 27.50
N GLU A 370 16.16 7.07 28.15
CA GLU A 370 16.15 5.74 28.80
C GLU A 370 15.84 4.62 27.78
N TYR A 371 15.11 4.96 26.71
CA TYR A 371 14.72 4.04 25.64
C TYR A 371 15.04 4.66 24.28
N ASP A 372 15.28 3.81 23.29
CA ASP A 372 15.65 4.17 21.91
C ASP A 372 14.49 3.98 20.93
N SER A 373 13.25 4.07 21.40
CA SER A 373 12.05 3.87 20.58
C SER A 373 10.88 4.70 21.10
N THR A 374 10.15 5.37 20.20
CA THR A 374 8.96 6.19 20.49
C THR A 374 7.96 5.50 21.42
N TYR A 375 7.61 4.23 21.12
CA TYR A 375 6.59 3.49 21.86
C TYR A 375 7.05 2.99 23.23
N LEU A 376 8.31 3.23 23.61
CA LEU A 376 8.82 3.00 24.97
C LEU A 376 9.11 4.34 25.65
N SER A 377 9.80 5.25 24.96
CA SER A 377 10.22 6.54 25.46
C SER A 377 9.05 7.39 25.94
N ILE A 378 8.06 7.64 25.08
CA ILE A 378 6.96 8.57 25.41
C ILE A 378 6.09 8.04 26.56
N PRO A 379 5.60 6.78 26.54
CA PRO A 379 4.89 6.23 27.68
C PRO A 379 5.69 6.29 28.98
N ALA A 380 7.00 6.03 28.95
CA ALA A 380 7.84 6.13 30.14
C ALA A 380 8.00 7.58 30.62
N MET A 381 8.19 8.54 29.71
CA MET A 381 8.24 9.97 30.04
C MET A 381 6.93 10.45 30.67
N LEU A 382 5.79 10.00 30.15
CA LEU A 382 4.46 10.40 30.60
C LEU A 382 4.03 9.71 31.91
N THR A 383 4.63 8.58 32.27
CA THR A 383 4.29 7.84 33.49
C THR A 383 5.37 7.91 34.58
N GLY A 384 6.56 8.41 34.25
CA GLY A 384 7.73 8.36 35.13
C GLY A 384 8.31 6.95 35.32
N ALA A 385 8.07 6.06 34.36
CA ALA A 385 8.56 4.69 34.42
C ALA A 385 10.08 4.61 34.30
N ASN A 386 10.67 3.67 35.04
CA ASN A 386 12.10 3.34 35.00
C ASN A 386 12.32 1.82 34.89
N THR A 387 11.31 1.09 34.43
CA THR A 387 11.34 -0.35 34.26
C THR A 387 11.33 -0.70 32.79
N TYR A 388 12.07 -1.73 32.38
CA TYR A 388 12.04 -2.23 31.00
C TYR A 388 10.98 -3.32 30.84
N PRO A 389 10.32 -3.45 29.68
CA PRO A 389 9.36 -4.52 29.43
C PRO A 389 10.05 -5.90 29.55
N GLN A 390 9.76 -6.63 30.64
CA GLN A 390 10.40 -7.93 30.92
C GLN A 390 9.73 -9.10 30.18
N THR A 391 8.42 -9.03 29.92
CA THR A 391 7.61 -10.12 29.37
C THR A 391 7.02 -9.77 28.02
N ASN A 392 6.17 -8.74 27.97
CA ASN A 392 5.61 -8.16 26.76
C ASN A 392 5.29 -6.67 26.98
N VAL A 393 5.26 -5.91 25.89
CA VAL A 393 5.01 -4.46 25.91
C VAL A 393 3.60 -4.12 26.44
N PRO A 394 2.52 -4.83 26.08
CA PRO A 394 1.17 -4.51 26.58
C PRO A 394 1.00 -4.61 28.11
N ASP A 395 1.57 -5.63 28.73
CA ASP A 395 1.57 -5.78 30.19
C ASP A 395 2.37 -4.66 30.85
N TRP A 396 3.51 -4.30 30.25
CA TRP A 396 4.34 -3.19 30.73
C TRP A 396 3.59 -1.85 30.67
N TYR A 397 2.84 -1.55 29.61
CA TYR A 397 1.99 -0.35 29.53
C TYR A 397 0.98 -0.28 30.69
N ARG A 398 0.30 -1.40 30.99
CA ARG A 398 -0.63 -1.47 32.12
C ARG A 398 0.08 -1.24 33.46
N GLU A 399 1.27 -1.81 33.63
CA GLU A 399 2.07 -1.65 34.83
C GLU A 399 2.44 -0.17 35.05
N ILE A 400 3.03 0.48 34.03
CA ILE A 400 3.50 1.87 34.16
C ILE A 400 2.36 2.87 34.34
N CYS A 401 1.21 2.66 33.66
CA CYS A 401 0.07 3.57 33.78
C CYS A 401 -0.63 3.44 35.13
N SER A 402 -0.64 2.25 35.73
CA SER A 402 -1.22 2.01 37.07
C SER A 402 -0.23 2.25 38.23
N ALA A 403 1.04 2.51 37.92
CA ALA A 403 2.05 2.78 38.93
C ALA A 403 1.80 4.10 39.68
N GLU A 404 2.20 4.14 40.94
CA GLU A 404 2.01 5.31 41.82
C GLU A 404 2.58 6.62 41.24
N PRO A 405 3.77 6.67 40.61
CA PRO A 405 4.29 7.90 40.03
C PRO A 405 3.36 8.52 38.97
N ALA A 406 2.81 7.69 38.06
CA ALA A 406 1.88 8.13 37.04
C ALA A 406 0.58 8.64 37.68
N GLN A 407 -0.06 7.79 38.49
CA GLN A 407 -1.32 8.12 39.14
C GLN A 407 -1.24 9.39 39.98
N THR A 408 -0.17 9.55 40.77
CA THR A 408 0.06 10.75 41.58
C THR A 408 0.31 11.99 40.75
N PHE A 409 0.97 11.88 39.59
CA PHE A 409 1.20 13.00 38.68
C PHE A 409 -0.10 13.50 38.05
N TYR A 410 -0.89 12.61 37.43
CA TYR A 410 -2.14 12.99 36.78
C TYR A 410 -3.23 13.39 37.77
N GLN A 411 -3.34 12.72 38.93
CA GLN A 411 -4.26 13.16 39.98
C GLN A 411 -3.96 14.59 40.44
N ARG A 412 -2.68 14.96 40.57
CA ARG A 412 -2.29 16.33 40.95
C ARG A 412 -2.71 17.36 39.90
N LEU A 413 -2.59 17.02 38.62
CA LEU A 413 -3.07 17.87 37.53
C LEU A 413 -4.58 18.08 37.63
N HIS A 414 -5.35 16.99 37.75
CA HIS A 414 -6.81 17.05 37.87
C HIS A 414 -7.27 17.81 39.12
N ASP A 415 -6.59 17.62 40.27
CA ASP A 415 -6.85 18.36 41.51
C ASP A 415 -6.64 19.89 41.36
N HIS A 416 -5.79 20.30 40.42
CA HIS A 416 -5.51 21.70 40.09
C HIS A 416 -6.24 22.17 38.81
N ASN A 417 -7.34 21.49 38.45
CA ASN A 417 -8.22 21.87 37.35
C ASN A 417 -7.51 21.88 35.99
N TYR A 418 -6.56 20.96 35.78
CA TYR A 418 -5.97 20.71 34.48
C TYR A 418 -6.78 19.67 33.70
N THR A 419 -7.02 19.94 32.42
CA THR A 419 -7.41 18.94 31.41
C THR A 419 -6.16 18.47 30.67
N VAL A 420 -6.00 17.16 30.55
CA VAL A 420 -4.83 16.50 29.96
C VAL A 420 -5.18 16.01 28.56
N ASN A 421 -4.65 16.69 27.55
CA ASN A 421 -4.87 16.36 26.15
C ASN A 421 -3.56 15.88 25.50
N THR A 422 -3.59 14.70 24.90
CA THR A 422 -2.44 14.17 24.17
C THR A 422 -2.76 14.03 22.69
N PHE A 423 -1.77 14.29 21.84
CA PHE A 423 -1.91 14.23 20.39
C PHE A 423 -0.66 13.61 19.79
N GLY A 424 -0.85 12.62 18.91
CA GLY A 424 0.23 11.94 18.19
C GLY A 424 0.14 10.42 18.28
N GLN A 425 1.10 9.74 17.65
CA GLN A 425 1.16 8.28 17.57
C GLN A 425 2.37 7.79 18.37
N PHE A 426 2.12 7.18 19.53
CA PHE A 426 3.18 6.67 20.40
C PHE A 426 2.79 5.41 21.20
N CYS A 427 1.64 4.81 20.88
CA CYS A 427 1.21 3.54 21.45
C CYS A 427 1.72 2.37 20.61
N PHE A 428 2.18 1.32 21.26
CA PHE A 428 2.65 0.08 20.62
C PHE A 428 1.57 -0.64 19.78
N PHE A 429 0.28 -0.44 20.06
CA PHE A 429 -0.84 -1.03 19.32
C PHE A 429 -1.32 -0.16 18.16
N ASP A 430 -0.42 0.64 17.58
CA ASP A 430 -0.58 1.66 16.54
C ASP A 430 -1.67 2.72 16.76
N TYR A 431 -2.70 2.46 17.56
CA TYR A 431 -3.86 3.31 17.73
C TYR A 431 -4.67 3.06 19.02
N ASP A 432 -4.49 1.98 19.80
CA ASP A 432 -5.27 1.82 21.05
C ASP A 432 -4.58 2.42 22.29
N TYR A 433 -5.16 3.51 22.79
CA TYR A 433 -4.78 4.26 23.99
C TYR A 433 -5.60 3.87 25.22
N SER A 434 -6.38 2.79 25.17
CA SER A 434 -7.27 2.36 26.27
C SER A 434 -6.57 2.27 27.64
N VAL A 435 -5.30 1.88 27.67
CA VAL A 435 -4.46 1.80 28.89
C VAL A 435 -4.19 3.16 29.56
N PHE A 436 -4.38 4.27 28.84
CA PHE A 436 -4.23 5.65 29.34
C PHE A 436 -5.56 6.30 29.72
N SER A 437 -6.68 5.57 29.73
CA SER A 437 -8.03 6.11 29.98
C SER A 437 -8.21 6.82 31.32
N ASP A 438 -7.45 6.44 32.35
CA ASP A 438 -7.47 7.13 33.65
C ASP A 438 -6.52 8.34 33.70
N LEU A 439 -5.70 8.54 32.65
CA LEU A 439 -4.63 9.55 32.62
C LEU A 439 -4.91 10.69 31.64
N PHE A 440 -5.56 10.42 30.50
CA PHE A 440 -5.81 11.38 29.43
C PHE A 440 -7.31 11.68 29.29
N ASP A 441 -7.67 12.95 29.17
CA ASP A 441 -9.07 13.41 29.13
C ASP A 441 -9.66 13.44 27.72
N ASN A 442 -8.83 13.43 26.67
CA ASN A 442 -9.29 13.53 25.29
C ASN A 442 -9.43 12.18 24.58
N LEU A 443 -9.44 11.04 25.28
CA LEU A 443 -9.69 9.76 24.62
C LEU A 443 -11.15 9.61 24.21
N SER A 444 -11.38 9.11 23.00
CA SER A 444 -12.70 8.79 22.47
C SER A 444 -12.69 7.43 21.79
N ASP A 445 -13.85 6.77 21.79
CA ASP A 445 -14.07 5.54 21.03
C ASP A 445 -14.10 5.87 19.53
N PHE A 446 -13.23 5.22 18.78
CA PHE A 446 -13.25 5.24 17.32
C PHE A 446 -13.74 3.90 16.79
N SER A 447 -14.70 3.98 15.88
CA SER A 447 -15.39 2.83 15.32
C SER A 447 -15.15 2.71 13.82
N GLN A 448 -15.68 1.64 13.21
CA GLN A 448 -15.62 1.46 11.75
C GLN A 448 -16.26 2.63 10.97
N ASP A 449 -17.24 3.33 11.56
CA ASP A 449 -17.88 4.48 10.92
C ASP A 449 -16.96 5.70 10.83
N ASP A 450 -15.90 5.75 11.65
CA ASP A 450 -14.88 6.80 11.66
C ASP A 450 -13.73 6.53 10.68
N LEU A 451 -13.79 5.41 9.95
CA LEU A 451 -12.79 5.02 8.97
C LEU A 451 -13.27 5.29 7.54
N PHE A 452 -12.32 5.58 6.68
CA PHE A 452 -12.46 5.57 5.22
C PHE A 452 -11.48 4.56 4.65
N ILE A 453 -11.96 3.69 3.76
CA ILE A 453 -11.11 2.69 3.11
C ILE A 453 -10.92 3.08 1.65
N ASP A 454 -9.68 3.39 1.27
CA ASP A 454 -9.31 3.56 -0.13
C ASP A 454 -9.28 2.18 -0.82
N SER A 455 -10.33 1.89 -1.59
CA SER A 455 -10.45 0.62 -2.30
C SER A 455 -9.30 0.34 -3.28
N GLY A 456 -8.68 1.36 -3.87
CA GLY A 456 -7.58 1.19 -4.82
C GLY A 456 -6.29 0.78 -4.11
N LEU A 457 -5.98 1.44 -2.99
CA LEU A 457 -4.86 1.08 -2.13
C LEU A 457 -5.06 -0.30 -1.49
N LEU A 458 -6.29 -0.60 -1.04
CA LEU A 458 -6.61 -1.91 -0.47
C LEU A 458 -6.41 -3.02 -1.51
N ASP A 459 -6.98 -2.86 -2.71
CA ASP A 459 -6.80 -3.81 -3.81
C ASP A 459 -5.31 -4.00 -4.15
N HIS A 460 -4.52 -2.92 -4.15
CA HIS A 460 -3.08 -2.99 -4.34
C HIS A 460 -2.38 -3.78 -3.24
N GLY A 461 -2.68 -3.51 -1.96
CA GLY A 461 -2.15 -4.24 -0.81
C GLY A 461 -2.47 -5.74 -0.86
N ILE A 462 -3.71 -6.10 -1.20
CA ILE A 462 -4.14 -7.50 -1.38
C ILE A 462 -3.36 -8.18 -2.52
N ASN A 463 -3.17 -7.49 -3.66
CA ASN A 463 -2.39 -8.03 -4.78
C ASN A 463 -0.91 -8.19 -4.43
N THR A 464 -0.33 -7.25 -3.68
CA THR A 464 1.05 -7.32 -3.15
C THR A 464 1.21 -8.53 -2.23
N MET A 465 0.26 -8.75 -1.32
CA MET A 465 0.23 -9.97 -0.48
C MET A 465 0.19 -11.24 -1.33
N ILE A 466 -0.69 -11.31 -2.35
CA ILE A 466 -0.79 -12.47 -3.24
C ILE A 466 0.55 -12.71 -3.94
N ALA A 467 1.15 -11.67 -4.53
CA ALA A 467 2.43 -11.74 -5.22
C ALA A 467 3.55 -12.21 -4.27
N TYR A 468 3.65 -11.58 -3.10
CA TYR A 468 4.67 -11.91 -2.11
C TYR A 468 4.52 -13.33 -1.57
N ARG A 469 3.31 -13.91 -1.47
CA ARG A 469 3.12 -15.30 -1.04
C ARG A 469 3.34 -16.32 -2.16
N ALA A 470 2.86 -16.02 -3.38
CA ALA A 470 2.75 -16.98 -4.47
C ALA A 470 3.95 -17.03 -5.43
N LEU A 471 4.71 -15.93 -5.57
CA LEU A 471 5.79 -15.87 -6.55
C LEU A 471 7.01 -16.73 -6.15
N PRO A 472 7.76 -17.26 -7.13
CA PRO A 472 9.09 -17.80 -6.87
C PRO A 472 9.97 -16.77 -6.16
N LEU A 473 10.87 -17.25 -5.30
CA LEU A 473 11.66 -16.41 -4.39
C LEU A 473 12.42 -15.30 -5.13
N PHE A 474 12.97 -15.60 -6.31
CA PHE A 474 13.67 -14.63 -7.15
C PHE A 474 12.81 -13.41 -7.53
N PHE A 475 11.50 -13.58 -7.76
CA PHE A 475 10.66 -12.47 -8.21
C PHE A 475 10.15 -11.60 -7.06
N LYS A 476 10.28 -12.05 -5.80
CA LYS A 476 9.78 -11.31 -4.64
C LYS A 476 10.55 -10.03 -4.36
N GLN A 477 11.81 -9.95 -4.79
CA GLN A 477 12.62 -8.72 -4.68
C GLN A 477 12.05 -7.53 -5.47
N PHE A 478 11.11 -7.79 -6.40
CA PHE A 478 10.43 -6.76 -7.19
C PHE A 478 9.03 -6.42 -6.66
N VAL A 479 8.63 -7.01 -5.53
CA VAL A 479 7.34 -6.74 -4.90
C VAL A 479 7.56 -5.68 -3.83
N ASP A 480 6.88 -4.54 -3.97
CA ASP A 480 6.93 -3.46 -2.99
C ASP A 480 6.02 -3.79 -1.80
N ILE A 481 6.62 -4.22 -0.70
CA ILE A 481 5.92 -4.59 0.54
C ILE A 481 5.77 -3.40 1.49
N ARG A 482 6.18 -2.19 1.11
CA ARG A 482 6.06 -1.00 1.97
C ARG A 482 4.61 -0.67 2.30
N ASN A 483 3.67 -1.03 1.42
CA ASN A 483 2.24 -0.76 1.60
C ASN A 483 1.52 -1.77 2.51
N GLU A 484 2.11 -2.10 3.68
CA GLU A 484 1.60 -2.91 4.81
C GLU A 484 0.45 -3.90 4.53
N PHE A 485 0.52 -4.63 3.42
CA PHE A 485 -0.56 -5.46 2.90
C PHE A 485 -1.98 -4.85 2.98
N GLY A 486 -2.08 -3.52 2.77
CA GLY A 486 -3.34 -2.78 2.70
C GLY A 486 -3.74 -2.01 3.95
N ASN A 487 -2.93 -1.99 5.03
CA ASN A 487 -3.23 -1.15 6.20
C ASN A 487 -3.24 0.35 5.86
N ASP A 488 -2.33 0.82 5.01
CA ASP A 488 -2.29 2.20 4.51
C ASP A 488 -3.56 2.64 3.75
N ALA A 489 -4.40 1.68 3.34
CA ALA A 489 -5.69 1.98 2.72
C ALA A 489 -6.73 2.46 3.74
N VAL A 490 -6.50 2.26 5.04
CA VAL A 490 -7.41 2.60 6.13
C VAL A 490 -7.02 3.98 6.64
N ILE A 491 -7.90 4.95 6.39
CA ILE A 491 -7.69 6.35 6.75
C ILE A 491 -8.69 6.71 7.84
N LEU A 492 -8.20 7.22 8.96
CA LEU A 492 -9.06 7.70 10.03
C LEU A 492 -9.63 9.08 9.63
N LYS A 493 -10.93 9.27 9.81
CA LYS A 493 -11.57 10.59 9.62
C LYS A 493 -11.14 11.50 10.76
N ASN A 494 -10.79 12.74 10.44
CA ASN A 494 -10.35 13.76 11.41
C ASN A 494 -9.10 13.35 12.21
N GLN A 495 -8.08 12.85 11.51
CA GLN A 495 -6.76 12.63 12.11
C GLN A 495 -6.14 13.91 12.67
N CYS A 496 -5.38 13.75 13.74
CA CYS A 496 -4.58 14.82 14.32
C CYS A 496 -3.47 15.15 13.33
N TYR A 497 -3.01 16.40 13.34
CA TYR A 497 -1.85 16.78 12.57
C TYR A 497 -0.58 16.41 13.36
N TYR A 498 0.21 15.47 12.86
CA TYR A 498 1.51 15.09 13.45
C TYR A 498 2.66 15.17 12.45
N GLU A 499 2.36 15.11 11.15
CA GLU A 499 3.31 15.43 10.09
C GLU A 499 3.69 16.93 10.12
N ASN A 500 4.99 17.23 10.06
CA ASN A 500 5.51 18.59 10.26
C ASN A 500 4.89 19.62 9.31
N THR A 501 4.77 19.25 8.02
CA THR A 501 4.22 20.16 7.00
C THR A 501 2.75 20.48 7.27
N PHE A 502 1.94 19.46 7.52
CA PHE A 502 0.52 19.66 7.79
C PHE A 502 0.29 20.37 9.12
N PHE A 503 1.10 20.10 10.14
CA PHE A 503 1.04 20.83 11.41
C PHE A 503 1.28 22.32 11.18
N LEU A 504 2.35 22.71 10.47
CA LEU A 504 2.64 24.13 10.15
C LEU A 504 1.48 24.81 9.40
N GLU A 505 0.89 24.11 8.44
CA GLU A 505 -0.20 24.62 7.61
C GLU A 505 -1.52 24.83 8.39
N HIS A 506 -1.79 24.02 9.41
CA HIS A 506 -3.09 23.97 10.08
C HIS A 506 -3.08 24.42 11.55
N ALA A 507 -1.92 24.55 12.19
CA ALA A 507 -1.80 24.95 13.59
C ALA A 507 -2.16 26.42 13.79
N VAL A 508 -3.43 26.67 14.13
CA VAL A 508 -3.97 27.98 14.50
C VAL A 508 -4.53 27.89 15.93
N LEU A 509 -3.91 28.59 16.87
CA LEU A 509 -4.28 28.51 18.28
C LEU A 509 -5.57 29.25 18.60
N GLU A 510 -6.45 28.57 19.31
CA GLU A 510 -7.72 29.12 19.77
C GLU A 510 -7.78 29.13 21.30
N PRO A 511 -8.07 30.28 21.94
CA PRO A 511 -8.27 30.32 23.38
C PRO A 511 -9.54 29.55 23.80
N ALA A 512 -9.39 28.63 24.74
CA ALA A 512 -10.47 27.82 25.31
C ALA A 512 -11.63 28.70 25.80
N GLN A 513 -12.85 28.18 25.65
CA GLN A 513 -14.08 28.82 26.14
C GLN A 513 -14.45 28.37 27.56
N THR A 514 -13.52 27.74 28.27
CA THR A 514 -13.67 27.21 29.62
C THR A 514 -12.60 27.80 30.54
N ASP A 515 -12.83 27.71 31.86
CA ASP A 515 -11.86 28.14 32.87
C ASP A 515 -10.85 27.03 33.25
N GLN A 516 -10.79 25.94 32.46
CA GLN A 516 -9.85 24.83 32.69
C GLN A 516 -8.42 25.25 32.35
N ASN A 517 -7.44 24.76 33.11
CA ASN A 517 -6.02 24.81 32.75
C ASN A 517 -5.72 23.65 31.81
N TYR A 518 -4.77 23.76 30.87
CA TYR A 518 -4.49 22.67 29.93
C TYR A 518 -3.06 22.15 30.07
N PHE A 519 -2.94 20.81 30.11
CA PHE A 519 -1.69 20.11 29.86
C PHE A 519 -1.80 19.44 28.49
N ILE A 520 -1.00 19.93 27.53
CA ILE A 520 -1.04 19.51 26.13
C ILE A 520 0.26 18.82 25.78
N VAL A 521 0.17 17.59 25.28
CA VAL A 521 1.30 16.84 24.72
C VAL A 521 1.12 16.71 23.22
N GLN A 522 2.06 17.22 22.44
CA GLN A 522 2.12 17.11 20.98
C GLN A 522 3.31 16.24 20.60
N HIS A 523 3.05 15.03 20.11
CA HIS A 523 4.06 14.20 19.48
C HIS A 523 4.01 14.38 17.95
N LEU A 524 5.11 14.85 17.37
CA LEU A 524 5.25 15.21 15.95
C LEU A 524 6.40 14.45 15.31
N ASN A 525 6.34 14.22 14.00
CA ASN A 525 7.28 13.35 13.29
C ASN A 525 8.74 13.84 13.24
N GLY A 526 9.04 15.04 13.75
CA GLY A 526 10.41 15.51 13.95
C GLY A 526 11.30 15.28 12.72
N THR A 527 12.50 14.72 12.90
CA THR A 527 13.38 14.40 11.75
C THR A 527 13.08 13.05 11.11
N HIS A 528 12.22 12.25 11.73
CA HIS A 528 11.83 10.91 11.28
C HIS A 528 10.79 10.91 10.14
N GLN A 529 10.34 12.10 9.68
CA GLN A 529 9.44 12.23 8.53
C GLN A 529 10.13 11.90 7.19
N PHE A 530 10.17 10.63 6.80
CA PHE A 530 10.79 10.18 5.54
C PHE A 530 9.93 10.39 4.28
N THR A 531 8.62 10.57 4.45
CA THR A 531 7.66 10.64 3.34
C THR A 531 7.69 11.99 2.62
N ARG A 532 8.06 13.08 3.32
CA ARG A 532 8.04 14.45 2.80
C ARG A 532 9.22 15.27 3.31
N GLY A 533 10.08 15.69 2.38
CA GLY A 533 11.25 16.51 2.67
C GLY A 533 12.46 15.67 3.11
N SER A 534 13.62 16.29 3.04
CA SER A 534 14.88 15.76 3.55
C SER A 534 14.98 15.91 5.07
N PHE A 535 15.87 15.13 5.69
CA PHE A 535 16.21 15.25 7.11
C PHE A 535 16.44 16.70 7.55
N LYS A 536 17.22 17.46 6.76
CA LYS A 536 17.54 18.87 7.05
C LYS A 536 16.30 19.78 6.96
N GLU A 537 15.43 19.55 6.00
CA GLU A 537 14.18 20.33 5.87
C GLU A 537 13.24 20.04 7.04
N ASN A 538 13.13 18.78 7.47
CA ASN A 538 12.28 18.41 8.60
C ASN A 538 12.84 18.91 9.94
N LEU A 539 14.18 18.88 10.11
CA LEU A 539 14.85 19.55 11.23
C LEU A 539 14.50 21.05 11.31
N GLN A 540 14.54 21.76 10.18
CA GLN A 540 14.15 23.18 10.13
C GLN A 540 12.66 23.39 10.42
N ARG A 541 11.79 22.54 9.87
CA ARG A 541 10.34 22.60 10.14
C ARG A 541 10.03 22.39 11.62
N SER A 542 10.72 21.50 12.33
CA SER A 542 10.52 21.31 13.77
C SER A 542 10.80 22.59 14.58
N ILE A 543 11.89 23.31 14.22
CA ILE A 543 12.19 24.62 14.83
C ILE A 543 11.10 25.64 14.49
N GLU A 544 10.66 25.67 13.22
CA GLU A 544 9.61 26.58 12.75
C GLU A 544 8.27 26.32 13.44
N ILE A 545 7.91 25.05 13.68
CA ILE A 545 6.71 24.66 14.42
C ILE A 545 6.73 25.25 15.83
N ALA A 546 7.84 25.06 16.56
CA ALA A 546 7.97 25.58 17.90
C ALA A 546 7.90 27.12 17.91
N ASN A 547 8.58 27.79 16.97
CA ASN A 547 8.55 29.24 16.84
C ASN A 547 7.15 29.77 16.53
N GLN A 548 6.45 29.19 15.54
CA GLN A 548 5.09 29.58 15.16
C GLN A 548 4.12 29.41 16.33
N TYR A 549 4.24 28.31 17.09
CA TYR A 549 3.40 28.08 18.27
C TYR A 549 3.68 29.10 19.37
N ILE A 550 4.96 29.39 19.66
CA ILE A 550 5.37 30.41 20.65
C ILE A 550 4.81 31.80 20.27
N VAL A 551 4.95 32.21 19.01
CA VAL A 551 4.43 33.50 18.54
C VAL A 551 2.92 33.57 18.71
N GLN A 552 2.18 32.53 18.34
CA GLN A 552 0.72 32.50 18.53
C GLN A 552 0.32 32.56 20.01
N MET A 553 1.07 31.90 20.91
CA MET A 553 0.82 32.02 22.36
C MET A 553 1.08 33.44 22.88
N GLN A 554 2.11 34.13 22.36
CA GLN A 554 2.40 35.52 22.72
C GLN A 554 1.29 36.45 22.23
N GLU A 555 0.82 36.27 20.99
CA GLU A 555 -0.29 37.04 20.42
C GLU A 555 -1.61 36.81 21.16
N ALA A 556 -1.85 35.57 21.62
CA ALA A 556 -3.01 35.22 22.42
C ALA A 556 -2.89 35.66 23.91
N GLY A 557 -1.71 36.15 24.33
CA GLY A 557 -1.47 36.61 25.70
C GLY A 557 -1.40 35.49 26.74
N VAL A 558 -1.11 34.25 26.32
CA VAL A 558 -1.05 33.06 27.20
C VAL A 558 0.37 32.51 27.36
N TYR A 559 1.36 33.15 26.74
CA TYR A 559 2.76 32.73 26.78
C TYR A 559 3.40 32.88 28.15
N ASP A 560 3.23 34.03 28.82
CA ASP A 560 3.97 34.37 30.03
C ASP A 560 3.69 33.40 31.18
N ASP A 561 2.43 33.01 31.36
CA ASP A 561 1.96 32.07 32.39
C ASP A 561 2.22 30.59 32.04
N ALA A 562 2.65 30.29 30.80
CA ALA A 562 2.83 28.91 30.36
C ALA A 562 4.16 28.31 30.82
N LEU A 563 4.14 27.02 31.17
CA LEU A 563 5.31 26.14 31.13
C LEU A 563 5.37 25.51 29.74
N ILE A 564 6.49 25.70 29.03
CA ILE A 564 6.69 25.11 27.70
C ILE A 564 7.91 24.20 27.74
N ILE A 565 7.74 22.97 27.30
CA ILE A 565 8.76 21.94 27.19
C ILE A 565 8.88 21.57 25.72
N ILE A 566 10.11 21.61 25.19
CA ILE A 566 10.41 21.12 23.84
C ILE A 566 11.47 20.04 23.99
N THR A 567 11.14 18.82 23.57
CA THR A 567 11.98 17.64 23.75
C THR A 567 11.87 16.70 22.55
N ALA A 568 12.67 15.63 22.56
CA ALA A 568 12.48 14.46 21.72
C ALA A 568 12.21 13.21 22.55
N ASP A 569 11.67 12.20 21.89
CA ASP A 569 11.49 10.84 22.40
C ASP A 569 12.79 10.03 22.39
N HIS A 570 13.59 10.19 21.33
CA HIS A 570 14.94 9.65 21.20
C HIS A 570 15.80 10.49 20.24
N GLY A 571 17.11 10.20 20.23
CA GLY A 571 18.06 10.73 19.25
C GLY A 571 18.12 9.84 18.00
N GLU A 572 19.05 10.15 17.09
CA GLU A 572 19.27 9.31 15.90
C GLU A 572 19.88 7.95 16.27
N HIS A 573 19.44 6.84 15.66
CA HIS A 573 19.94 5.47 15.98
C HIS A 573 21.38 5.15 15.51
N ALA A 574 22.12 6.14 15.01
CA ALA A 574 23.45 5.92 14.42
C ALA A 574 24.58 5.78 15.46
N HIS A 575 24.44 6.38 16.65
CA HIS A 575 25.48 6.38 17.68
C HIS A 575 24.91 6.41 19.10
N PRO A 576 25.52 5.75 20.09
CA PRO A 576 25.06 5.79 21.49
C PRO A 576 25.14 7.17 22.17
N ASP A 577 25.82 8.13 21.54
CA ASP A 577 25.97 9.51 22.06
C ASP A 577 24.94 10.49 21.44
N ASN A 578 24.05 9.97 20.60
CA ASN A 578 23.00 10.73 19.96
C ASN A 578 21.90 10.98 20.99
N MET A 579 21.83 12.18 21.56
CA MET A 579 20.97 12.49 22.70
C MET A 579 19.79 13.38 22.30
N PRO A 580 18.61 13.22 22.93
CA PRO A 580 17.45 14.01 22.58
C PRO A 580 17.64 15.49 22.98
N ILE A 581 17.03 16.39 22.22
CA ILE A 581 16.90 17.80 22.61
C ILE A 581 16.09 17.93 23.90
N PHE A 582 16.38 18.94 24.73
CA PHE A 582 15.55 19.27 25.90
C PHE A 582 15.62 20.75 26.29
N TYR A 583 14.49 21.44 26.18
CA TYR A 583 14.36 22.88 26.41
C TYR A 583 13.15 23.15 27.30
N ILE A 584 13.31 24.02 28.30
CA ILE A 584 12.22 24.41 29.21
C ILE A 584 12.14 25.92 29.31
N LYS A 585 10.93 26.48 29.16
CA LYS A 585 10.58 27.84 29.59
C LYS A 585 9.61 27.74 30.76
N ARG A 586 9.97 28.30 31.92
CA ARG A 586 9.06 28.33 33.09
C ARG A 586 8.12 29.54 33.05
N PRO A 587 6.99 29.51 33.80
CA PRO A 587 6.13 30.69 33.95
C PRO A 587 6.91 31.92 34.41
N HIS A 588 6.67 33.05 33.74
CA HIS A 588 7.33 34.34 33.94
C HIS A 588 8.86 34.34 33.84
N GLU A 589 9.45 33.31 33.23
CA GLU A 589 10.87 33.30 32.89
C GLU A 589 11.12 34.24 31.70
N THR A 590 12.12 35.11 31.82
CA THR A 590 12.47 36.07 30.77
C THR A 590 13.98 36.27 30.72
N HIS A 591 14.56 36.13 29.54
CA HIS A 591 16.00 36.27 29.31
C HIS A 591 16.28 37.17 28.11
N SER A 592 17.53 37.65 28.00
CA SER A 592 17.98 38.38 26.82
C SER A 592 18.32 37.47 25.64
N GLU A 593 18.64 36.20 25.93
CA GLU A 593 19.07 35.18 24.97
C GLU A 593 18.79 33.78 25.54
N LEU A 594 18.81 32.76 24.69
CA LEU A 594 18.63 31.35 25.09
C LEU A 594 19.69 30.96 26.14
N GLN A 595 19.24 30.33 27.22
CA GLN A 595 20.11 29.88 28.32
C GLN A 595 20.55 28.44 28.12
N PHE A 596 21.73 28.09 28.65
CA PHE A 596 22.28 26.72 28.59
C PHE A 596 22.62 26.23 30.00
N CYS A 597 22.16 25.03 30.33
CA CYS A 597 22.45 24.33 31.57
C CYS A 597 23.17 23.01 31.25
N SER A 598 24.36 22.84 31.80
CA SER A 598 25.24 21.67 31.62
C SER A 598 25.24 20.73 32.81
#